data_AF-A0A7R9XZW1-F1
#
_entry.id   AF-A0A7R9XZW1-F1
#
_cell.length_a   1.000
_cell.length_b   1.000
_cell.length_c   1.000
_cell.angle_alpha   90.00
_cell.angle_beta   90.00
_cell.angle_gamma   90.00
#
_symmetry.space_group_name_H-M   'P 1'
#
loop_
_entity.id
_entity.type
_entity.pdbx_description
1 polymer ?
#
loop_
_entity_poly.entity_id
_entity_poly.type
_entity_poly.pdbx_seq_one_letter_code
_entity_poly.pdbx_strand_id
1 'polypeptide(L)'
;MANKPVGGGGGAEYDDYVQRPEFRLLCAYLCAYAEMYHAFAEIDGGGGEGATTRKDDDRRMTADEFVAGYAAALGPGPFVAFDHPLDEPGMRAVFAEMDANGKGKVSLKEWCAFIEKKEIEKNGKYAIVLSKAASEDPRRRAGVVTDAGWKETIKTQTRPAITSDGLTAFKRTFERYASPSDGAVGARDEGWSRADPNGNGHLSLAEVDGWVKDELQNARGDDDGETIWRAFRPSYIRAFNDAKDVMANKPVGGGGGAEYDDYVQRPEFRLLCA
;
A
#
# COMPACT_ATOMS: atom_id res chain seq x y z
N MET A 1 -39.75 3.76 -33.15
CA MET A 1 -39.04 2.59 -33.73
C MET A 1 -37.73 3.11 -34.27
N ALA A 2 -36.55 2.56 -34.00
CA ALA A 2 -36.13 1.52 -33.08
C ALA A 2 -34.65 1.78 -32.81
N ASN A 3 -34.21 1.39 -31.63
CA ASN A 3 -32.83 1.21 -31.25
C ASN A 3 -32.06 0.47 -32.35
N LYS A 4 -30.84 0.89 -32.68
CA LYS A 4 -29.84 -0.06 -33.14
C LYS A 4 -28.50 0.20 -32.43
N PRO A 5 -28.07 -0.72 -31.56
CA PRO A 5 -26.82 -0.61 -30.83
C PRO A 5 -25.66 -0.85 -31.80
N VAL A 6 -24.59 -0.08 -31.64
CA VAL A 6 -23.28 -0.46 -32.17
C VAL A 6 -22.68 -1.41 -31.15
N GLY A 7 -22.93 -2.71 -31.34
CA GLY A 7 -22.09 -3.76 -30.76
C GLY A 7 -20.69 -3.72 -31.38
N GLY A 8 -19.66 -4.31 -30.77
CA GLY A 8 -19.64 -5.14 -29.58
C GLY A 8 -18.25 -5.75 -29.38
N GLY A 9 -18.13 -6.60 -28.37
CA GLY A 9 -17.05 -7.59 -28.29
C GLY A 9 -15.73 -7.08 -27.71
N GLY A 10 -15.72 -6.82 -26.41
CA GLY A 10 -14.51 -6.62 -25.62
C GLY A 10 -14.90 -5.99 -24.30
N GLY A 11 -14.97 -6.77 -23.22
CA GLY A 11 -15.13 -6.22 -21.89
C GLY A 11 -13.95 -5.28 -21.61
N ALA A 12 -14.18 -3.97 -21.64
CA ALA A 12 -13.24 -3.04 -21.05
C ALA A 12 -13.43 -3.15 -19.53
N GLU A 13 -12.71 -4.08 -18.92
CA GLU A 13 -12.62 -4.26 -17.47
C GLU A 13 -11.93 -3.02 -16.88
N TYR A 14 -12.70 -2.19 -16.16
CA TYR A 14 -12.22 -1.02 -15.39
C TYR A 14 -11.58 -1.45 -14.06
N ASP A 15 -10.90 -2.59 -14.09
CA ASP A 15 -10.44 -3.31 -12.90
C ASP A 15 -9.13 -2.73 -12.35
N ASP A 16 -8.46 -1.85 -13.10
CA ASP A 16 -7.15 -1.29 -12.77
C ASP A 16 -7.16 0.15 -12.22
N TYR A 17 -8.29 0.60 -11.65
CA TYR A 17 -8.44 1.95 -11.09
C TYR A 17 -8.97 1.93 -9.65
N VAL A 18 -8.55 2.92 -8.86
CA VAL A 18 -9.10 3.25 -7.54
C VAL A 18 -10.29 4.20 -7.71
N GLN A 19 -11.44 3.86 -7.12
CA GLN A 19 -12.63 4.70 -7.13
C GLN A 19 -12.75 5.56 -5.87
N ARG A 20 -13.66 6.54 -5.89
CA ARG A 20 -13.84 7.48 -4.77
C ARG A 20 -14.09 6.80 -3.42
N PRO A 21 -14.92 5.74 -3.30
CA PRO A 21 -15.09 5.07 -2.01
C PRO A 21 -13.87 4.21 -1.59
N GLU A 22 -12.97 3.88 -2.52
CA GLU A 22 -11.70 3.19 -2.23
C GLU A 22 -10.59 4.17 -1.79
N PHE A 23 -10.76 5.47 -2.02
CA PHE A 23 -9.71 6.47 -1.78
C PHE A 23 -9.26 6.54 -0.32
N ARG A 24 -10.19 6.44 0.63
CA ARG A 24 -9.85 6.40 2.06
C ARG A 24 -9.00 5.17 2.39
N LEU A 25 -9.34 4.02 1.80
CA LEU A 25 -8.59 2.78 2.01
C LEU A 25 -7.21 2.83 1.33
N LEU A 26 -7.11 3.42 0.13
CA LEU A 26 -5.83 3.73 -0.49
C LEU A 26 -4.95 4.50 0.49
N CYS A 27 -5.44 5.59 1.09
CA CYS A 27 -4.66 6.40 2.04
C CYS A 27 -4.24 5.62 3.30
N ALA A 28 -5.11 4.75 3.79
CA ALA A 28 -4.78 3.87 4.92
C ALA A 28 -3.71 2.83 4.54
N TYR A 29 -3.80 2.25 3.34
CA TYR A 29 -2.80 1.32 2.81
C TYR A 29 -1.47 2.01 2.53
N LEU A 30 -1.46 3.27 2.07
CA LEU A 30 -0.23 4.06 1.93
C LEU A 30 0.54 4.08 3.24
N CYS A 31 -0.13 4.36 4.36
CA CYS A 31 0.48 4.43 5.67
C CYS A 31 0.94 3.05 6.18
N ALA A 32 0.10 2.02 6.06
CA ALA A 32 0.41 0.67 6.52
C ALA A 32 1.61 0.07 5.75
N TYR A 33 1.59 0.16 4.42
CA TYR A 33 2.66 -0.38 3.59
C TYR A 33 3.95 0.43 3.66
N ALA A 34 3.89 1.74 3.92
CA ALA A 34 5.09 2.52 4.20
C ALA A 34 5.81 2.01 5.46
N GLU A 35 5.05 1.72 6.53
CA GLU A 35 5.61 1.20 7.78
C GLU A 35 6.19 -0.21 7.61
N MET A 36 5.48 -1.10 6.90
CA MET A 36 6.00 -2.44 6.56
C MET A 36 7.27 -2.36 5.72
N TYR A 37 7.31 -1.45 4.75
CA TYR A 37 8.45 -1.34 3.85
C TYR A 37 9.67 -0.71 4.53
N HIS A 38 9.46 0.27 5.41
CA HIS A 38 10.54 0.81 6.24
C HIS A 38 11.17 -0.30 7.09
N ALA A 39 10.36 -1.07 7.83
CA ALA A 39 10.87 -2.18 8.63
C ALA A 39 11.59 -3.23 7.78
N PHE A 40 11.08 -3.54 6.58
CA PHE A 40 11.76 -4.44 5.65
C PHE A 40 13.13 -3.89 5.23
N ALA A 41 13.20 -2.61 4.86
CA ALA A 41 14.42 -1.96 4.35
C ALA A 41 15.53 -1.86 5.41
N GLU A 42 15.16 -1.69 6.68
CA GLU A 42 16.09 -1.73 7.82
C GLU A 42 16.76 -3.09 7.99
N ILE A 43 16.05 -4.17 7.68
CA ILE A 43 16.54 -5.54 7.88
C ILE A 43 17.33 -6.03 6.66
N ASP A 44 16.84 -5.73 5.47
CA ASP A 44 17.40 -6.12 4.17
C ASP A 44 18.81 -5.52 3.90
N GLY A 45 19.27 -4.58 4.74
CA GLY A 45 20.67 -4.12 4.78
C GLY A 45 21.12 -3.26 3.59
N GLY A 46 20.29 -3.10 2.55
CA GLY A 46 20.57 -2.32 1.34
C GLY A 46 19.71 -1.06 1.15
N GLY A 47 18.55 -0.98 1.83
CA GLY A 47 17.55 0.07 1.62
C GLY A 47 17.25 0.99 2.80
N GLY A 48 17.72 0.65 4.01
CA GLY A 48 17.41 1.38 5.26
C GLY A 48 18.27 2.62 5.52
N GLU A 49 18.07 3.23 6.69
CA GLU A 49 18.76 4.42 7.14
C GLU A 49 20.28 4.20 7.21
N GLY A 50 21.05 5.09 6.59
CA GLY A 50 22.51 4.95 6.50
C GLY A 50 23.01 3.92 5.48
N ALA A 51 22.12 3.28 4.71
CA ALA A 51 22.53 2.38 3.65
C ALA A 51 23.23 3.13 2.50
N THR A 52 24.44 2.70 2.14
CA THR A 52 24.99 2.99 0.81
C THR A 52 24.29 2.06 -0.15
N THR A 53 23.32 2.54 -0.93
CA THR A 53 22.59 1.70 -1.87
C THR A 53 23.57 0.98 -2.78
N ARG A 54 23.80 -0.31 -2.52
CA ARG A 54 24.75 -1.10 -3.28
C ARG A 54 24.13 -1.35 -4.63
N LYS A 55 24.95 -1.27 -5.68
CA LYS A 55 24.55 -1.54 -7.07
C LYS A 55 23.88 -2.92 -7.24
N ASP A 56 24.12 -3.83 -6.30
CA ASP A 56 23.65 -5.22 -6.30
C ASP A 56 22.62 -5.54 -5.19
N ASP A 57 22.01 -4.52 -4.56
CA ASP A 57 20.92 -4.72 -3.59
C ASP A 57 19.69 -5.35 -4.30
N ASP A 58 19.41 -6.61 -3.97
CA ASP A 58 18.32 -7.39 -4.57
C ASP A 58 16.96 -7.17 -3.89
N ARG A 59 16.94 -6.35 -2.83
CA ARG A 59 15.77 -6.03 -2.01
C ARG A 59 14.99 -7.26 -1.56
N ARG A 60 15.75 -8.21 -1.03
CA ARG A 60 15.30 -9.49 -0.52
C ARG A 60 16.12 -9.85 0.70
N MET A 61 15.41 -9.94 1.82
CA MET A 61 15.95 -10.28 3.10
C MET A 61 16.28 -11.78 3.18
N THR A 62 17.50 -12.10 3.59
CA THR A 62 17.95 -13.44 3.96
C THR A 62 17.60 -13.77 5.42
N ALA A 63 17.68 -15.05 5.79
CA ALA A 63 17.41 -15.47 7.17
C ALA A 63 18.39 -14.86 8.18
N ASP A 64 19.66 -14.71 7.79
CA ASP A 64 20.68 -14.15 8.68
C ASP A 64 20.52 -12.63 8.83
N GLU A 65 20.14 -11.92 7.75
CA GLU A 65 19.73 -10.51 7.83
C GLU A 65 18.52 -10.33 8.74
N PHE A 66 17.51 -11.21 8.62
CA PHE A 66 16.35 -11.20 9.51
C PHE A 66 16.73 -11.36 10.97
N VAL A 67 17.55 -12.37 11.30
CA VAL A 67 18.02 -12.59 12.68
C VAL A 67 18.82 -11.40 13.20
N ALA A 68 19.70 -10.82 12.40
CA ALA A 68 20.54 -9.69 12.80
C ALA A 68 19.74 -8.39 12.99
N GLY A 69 18.75 -8.14 12.12
CA GLY A 69 17.96 -6.91 12.12
C GLY A 69 16.71 -6.95 13.00
N TYR A 70 16.23 -8.12 13.41
CA TYR A 70 14.96 -8.30 14.11
C TYR A 70 14.78 -7.38 15.31
N ALA A 71 15.74 -7.39 16.25
CA ALA A 71 15.60 -6.62 17.49
C ALA A 71 15.59 -5.10 17.24
N ALA A 72 16.38 -4.64 16.27
CA ALA A 72 16.51 -3.21 15.94
C ALA A 72 15.31 -2.69 15.14
N ALA A 73 14.87 -3.43 14.11
CA ALA A 73 13.81 -3.02 13.21
C ALA A 73 12.39 -3.35 13.72
N LEU A 74 12.24 -4.42 14.52
CA LEU A 74 10.93 -4.99 14.87
C LEU A 74 10.64 -5.04 16.37
N GLY A 75 11.64 -4.97 17.26
CA GLY A 75 11.58 -4.84 18.73
C GLY A 75 10.21 -5.00 19.44
N PRO A 76 9.78 -4.13 20.39
CA PRO A 76 8.38 -4.02 20.80
C PRO A 76 7.54 -3.30 19.73
N GLY A 77 7.82 -3.62 18.48
CA GLY A 77 7.55 -2.77 17.33
C GLY A 77 6.11 -2.82 16.84
N PRO A 78 5.87 -2.30 15.64
CA PRO A 78 4.55 -1.86 15.23
C PRO A 78 3.57 -2.96 14.82
N PHE A 79 4.04 -4.20 14.64
CA PHE A 79 3.23 -5.28 14.07
C PHE A 79 2.96 -6.37 15.08
N VAL A 80 1.71 -6.81 15.15
CA VAL A 80 1.31 -7.94 16.01
C VAL A 80 1.95 -9.27 15.57
N ALA A 81 2.48 -9.30 14.34
CA ALA A 81 3.28 -10.39 13.82
C ALA A 81 4.54 -10.66 14.68
N PHE A 82 5.05 -9.64 15.39
CA PHE A 82 6.31 -9.66 16.15
C PHE A 82 6.12 -9.16 17.59
N ASP A 83 4.91 -9.31 18.15
CA ASP A 83 4.49 -8.80 19.46
C ASP A 83 5.20 -9.41 20.70
N HIS A 84 6.11 -10.34 20.49
CA HIS A 84 6.90 -10.97 21.55
C HIS A 84 8.35 -11.15 21.09
N PRO A 85 9.33 -11.01 22.01
CA PRO A 85 10.71 -11.33 21.70
C PRO A 85 10.84 -12.78 21.23
N LEU A 86 11.57 -12.96 20.13
CA LEU A 86 11.94 -14.27 19.60
C LEU A 86 13.42 -14.52 19.87
N ASP A 87 13.76 -15.76 20.22
CA ASP A 87 15.14 -16.24 20.16
C ASP A 87 15.52 -16.58 18.71
N GLU A 88 16.80 -16.87 18.44
CA GLU A 88 17.26 -17.16 17.07
C GLU A 88 16.49 -18.34 16.42
N PRO A 89 16.24 -19.47 17.10
CA PRO A 89 15.38 -20.52 16.57
C PRO A 89 13.97 -20.02 16.19
N GLY A 90 13.33 -19.21 17.02
CA GLY A 90 12.03 -18.60 16.75
C GLY A 90 12.06 -17.66 15.54
N MET A 91 13.08 -16.81 15.44
CA MET A 91 13.28 -15.93 14.28
C MET A 91 13.44 -16.72 12.98
N ARG A 92 14.24 -17.79 12.99
CA ARG A 92 14.43 -18.67 11.81
C ARG A 92 13.14 -19.41 11.43
N ALA A 93 12.34 -19.84 12.39
CA ALA A 93 11.05 -20.47 12.12
C ALA A 93 10.06 -19.48 11.48
N VAL A 94 9.99 -18.24 11.99
CA VAL A 94 9.17 -17.17 11.39
C VAL A 94 9.65 -16.83 9.99
N PHE A 95 10.96 -16.76 9.76
CA PHE A 95 11.51 -16.57 8.41
C PHE A 95 11.08 -17.68 7.45
N ALA A 96 11.12 -18.95 7.89
CA ALA A 96 10.67 -20.07 7.07
C ALA A 96 9.17 -20.03 6.75
N GLU A 97 8.33 -19.49 7.66
CA GLU A 97 6.91 -19.23 7.35
C GLU A 97 6.74 -18.13 6.30
N MET A 98 7.58 -17.08 6.36
CA MET A 98 7.58 -15.98 5.39
C MET A 98 8.07 -16.42 3.99
N ASP A 99 9.14 -17.23 3.91
CA ASP A 99 9.70 -17.78 2.67
C ASP A 99 8.85 -18.95 2.14
N ALA A 100 7.55 -18.73 1.98
CA ALA A 100 6.60 -19.76 1.58
C ALA A 100 6.91 -20.39 0.20
N ASN A 101 7.68 -19.70 -0.64
CA ASN A 101 8.11 -20.23 -1.94
C ASN A 101 9.43 -21.03 -1.88
N GLY A 102 10.11 -21.06 -0.73
CA GLY A 102 11.32 -21.83 -0.46
C GLY A 102 12.54 -21.42 -1.26
N LYS A 103 12.68 -20.15 -1.66
CA LYS A 103 13.82 -19.67 -2.45
C LYS A 103 14.99 -19.21 -1.59
N GLY A 104 14.87 -19.29 -0.27
CA GLY A 104 15.91 -18.90 0.69
C GLY A 104 16.02 -17.40 0.91
N LYS A 105 15.08 -16.62 0.36
CA LYS A 105 15.03 -15.16 0.50
C LYS A 105 13.58 -14.66 0.49
N VAL A 106 13.26 -13.75 1.41
CA VAL A 106 11.94 -13.13 1.53
C VAL A 106 11.90 -11.82 0.74
N SER A 107 10.97 -11.72 -0.20
CA SER A 107 10.68 -10.47 -0.90
C SER A 107 9.73 -9.57 -0.11
N LEU A 108 9.69 -8.26 -0.43
CA LEU A 108 8.71 -7.32 0.14
C LEU A 108 7.26 -7.83 0.02
N LYS A 109 6.93 -8.54 -1.07
CA LYS A 109 5.60 -9.11 -1.27
C LYS A 109 5.27 -10.19 -0.22
N GLU A 110 6.23 -11.08 0.06
CA GLU A 110 6.07 -12.16 1.05
C GLU A 110 6.05 -11.61 2.47
N TRP A 111 6.91 -10.63 2.75
CA TRP A 111 6.93 -9.87 3.99
C TRP A 111 5.57 -9.24 4.31
N CYS A 112 5.02 -8.44 3.38
CA CYS A 112 3.73 -7.78 3.59
C CYS A 112 2.60 -8.81 3.74
N ALA A 113 2.55 -9.84 2.88
CA ALA A 113 1.52 -10.87 2.96
C ALA A 113 1.54 -11.64 4.29
N PHE A 114 2.73 -11.91 4.84
CA PHE A 114 2.86 -12.52 6.15
C PHE A 114 2.33 -11.60 7.26
N ILE A 115 2.72 -10.32 7.27
CA ILE A 115 2.25 -9.36 8.28
C ILE A 115 0.74 -9.18 8.17
N GLU A 116 0.19 -9.02 6.97
CA GLU A 116 -1.26 -8.93 6.72
C GLU A 116 -2.01 -10.09 7.35
N LYS A 117 -1.55 -11.32 7.08
CA LYS A 117 -2.14 -12.54 7.65
C LYS A 117 -2.12 -12.51 9.17
N LYS A 118 -0.98 -12.21 9.79
CA LYS A 118 -0.83 -12.17 11.26
C LYS A 118 -1.62 -11.02 11.90
N GLU A 119 -1.65 -9.85 11.27
CA GLU A 119 -2.47 -8.71 11.70
C GLU A 119 -3.94 -9.08 11.75
N ILE A 120 -4.46 -9.74 10.72
CA ILE A 120 -5.86 -10.18 10.67
C ILE A 120 -6.13 -11.28 11.72
N GLU A 121 -5.26 -12.31 11.80
CA GLU A 121 -5.42 -13.44 12.72
C GLU A 121 -5.43 -13.01 14.19
N LYS A 122 -4.58 -12.04 14.56
CA LYS A 122 -4.43 -11.58 15.95
C LYS A 122 -5.18 -10.29 16.26
N ASN A 123 -5.99 -9.79 15.33
CA ASN A 123 -6.70 -8.51 15.46
C ASN A 123 -5.76 -7.33 15.80
N GLY A 124 -4.64 -7.25 15.09
CA GLY A 124 -3.66 -6.18 15.23
C GLY A 124 -4.16 -4.82 14.72
N LYS A 125 -3.32 -3.80 14.86
CA LYS A 125 -3.69 -2.40 14.56
C LYS A 125 -4.15 -2.19 13.12
N TYR A 126 -3.66 -2.99 12.18
CA TYR A 126 -4.03 -2.89 10.76
C TYR A 126 -5.11 -3.89 10.34
N ALA A 127 -5.58 -4.77 11.23
CA ALA A 127 -6.49 -5.86 10.91
C ALA A 127 -7.74 -5.39 10.13
N ILE A 128 -8.38 -4.31 10.60
CA ILE A 128 -9.60 -3.78 9.97
C ILE A 128 -9.31 -3.26 8.56
N VAL A 129 -8.18 -2.60 8.35
CA VAL A 129 -7.81 -2.03 7.06
C VAL A 129 -7.39 -3.14 6.09
N LEU A 130 -6.49 -4.03 6.49
CA LEU A 130 -5.92 -5.09 5.63
C LEU A 130 -6.91 -6.22 5.33
N SER A 131 -7.86 -6.50 6.24
CA SER A 131 -8.90 -7.52 6.00
C SER A 131 -9.76 -7.22 4.77
N LYS A 132 -9.88 -5.95 4.37
CA LYS A 132 -10.65 -5.55 3.17
C LYS A 132 -9.92 -5.92 1.87
N ALA A 133 -8.58 -5.88 1.86
CA ALA A 133 -7.77 -6.36 0.73
C ALA A 133 -7.68 -7.89 0.68
N ALA A 134 -7.72 -8.57 1.84
CA ALA A 134 -7.49 -10.01 1.95
C ALA A 134 -8.63 -10.90 1.41
N SER A 135 -9.73 -10.35 0.88
CA SER A 135 -10.87 -11.16 0.43
C SER A 135 -10.49 -12.09 -0.74
N GLU A 136 -10.76 -13.39 -0.58
CA GLU A 136 -10.42 -14.42 -1.57
C GLU A 136 -11.37 -14.48 -2.77
N ASP A 137 -12.32 -13.55 -2.92
CA ASP A 137 -13.28 -13.58 -4.02
C ASP A 137 -12.53 -13.43 -5.36
N PRO A 138 -12.46 -14.49 -6.20
CA PRO A 138 -11.70 -14.43 -7.45
C PRO A 138 -12.26 -13.41 -8.43
N ARG A 139 -13.51 -12.95 -8.24
CA ARG A 139 -14.17 -11.91 -9.04
C ARG A 139 -13.73 -10.49 -8.67
N ARG A 140 -12.91 -10.32 -7.62
CA ARG A 140 -12.37 -9.03 -7.16
C ARG A 140 -10.95 -8.76 -7.64
N ARG A 141 -10.23 -9.79 -8.10
CA ARG A 141 -8.82 -9.67 -8.47
C ARG A 141 -8.68 -9.21 -9.91
N ALA A 142 -8.51 -7.91 -10.05
CA ALA A 142 -8.00 -7.31 -11.27
C ALA A 142 -6.57 -7.78 -11.57
N GLY A 143 -6.08 -7.48 -12.78
CA GLY A 143 -4.67 -7.67 -13.10
C GLY A 143 -3.75 -6.90 -12.15
N VAL A 144 -2.56 -7.43 -11.85
CA VAL A 144 -1.57 -6.66 -11.07
C VAL A 144 -1.05 -5.52 -11.93
N VAL A 145 -1.33 -4.29 -11.52
CA VAL A 145 -0.83 -3.10 -12.20
C VAL A 145 0.63 -2.91 -11.81
N THR A 146 1.50 -2.88 -12.83
CA THR A 146 2.93 -2.64 -12.66
C THR A 146 3.39 -1.51 -13.56
N ASP A 147 4.41 -0.77 -13.13
CA ASP A 147 5.07 0.23 -13.96
C ASP A 147 6.38 -0.34 -14.52
N ALA A 148 6.33 -0.77 -15.78
CA ALA A 148 7.49 -1.29 -16.50
C ALA A 148 8.56 -0.21 -16.75
N GLY A 149 8.14 1.04 -16.97
CA GLY A 149 9.07 2.16 -17.18
C GLY A 149 9.92 2.40 -15.94
N TRP A 150 9.28 2.42 -14.77
CA TRP A 150 9.98 2.52 -13.50
C TRP A 150 10.93 1.37 -13.23
N LYS A 151 10.56 0.12 -13.58
CA LYS A 151 11.47 -1.03 -13.43
C LYS A 151 12.76 -0.85 -14.22
N GLU A 152 12.74 -0.15 -15.34
CA GLU A 152 13.96 0.18 -16.09
C GLU A 152 14.68 1.38 -15.48
N THR A 153 13.97 2.42 -15.03
CA THR A 153 14.55 3.59 -14.36
C THR A 153 15.34 3.19 -13.11
N ILE A 154 14.79 2.31 -12.26
CA ILE A 154 15.45 1.89 -11.01
C ILE A 154 16.66 0.98 -11.21
N LYS A 155 16.85 0.37 -12.39
CA LYS A 155 18.07 -0.42 -12.68
C LYS A 155 19.28 0.48 -12.87
N THR A 156 19.06 1.74 -13.22
CA THR A 156 20.11 2.68 -13.62
C THR A 156 20.29 3.82 -12.63
N GLN A 157 19.28 4.11 -11.80
CA GLN A 157 19.32 5.16 -10.79
C GLN A 157 19.64 4.62 -9.40
N THR A 158 20.42 5.38 -8.64
CA THR A 158 20.62 5.16 -7.21
C THR A 158 19.28 5.33 -6.51
N ARG A 159 18.88 4.33 -5.71
CA ARG A 159 17.65 4.44 -4.93
C ARG A 159 17.91 5.33 -3.73
N PRO A 160 16.98 6.20 -3.32
CA PRO A 160 17.11 6.85 -2.04
C PRO A 160 16.96 5.84 -0.90
N ALA A 161 17.67 6.09 0.20
CA ALA A 161 17.48 5.37 1.44
C ALA A 161 16.08 5.64 2.01
N ILE A 162 15.51 4.64 2.66
CA ILE A 162 14.27 4.74 3.41
C ILE A 162 14.64 5.08 4.85
N THR A 163 14.27 6.28 5.30
CA THR A 163 14.67 6.79 6.61
C THR A 163 13.49 6.91 7.56
N SER A 164 13.77 6.97 8.86
CA SER A 164 12.75 7.17 9.90
C SER A 164 12.02 8.52 9.76
N ASP A 165 12.75 9.59 9.40
CA ASP A 165 12.16 10.91 9.13
C ASP A 165 11.30 10.87 7.85
N GLY A 166 11.78 10.21 6.80
CA GLY A 166 11.02 10.02 5.57
C GLY A 166 9.72 9.24 5.79
N LEU A 167 9.75 8.17 6.60
CA LEU A 167 8.55 7.44 7.02
C LEU A 167 7.57 8.34 7.77
N THR A 168 8.07 9.13 8.72
CA THR A 168 7.26 10.04 9.53
C THR A 168 6.58 11.10 8.65
N ALA A 169 7.33 11.70 7.74
CA ALA A 169 6.80 12.65 6.77
C ALA A 169 5.74 11.99 5.88
N PHE A 170 6.05 10.83 5.30
CA PHE A 170 5.13 10.11 4.43
C PHE A 170 3.81 9.79 5.13
N LYS A 171 3.87 9.21 6.33
CA LYS A 171 2.65 8.88 7.09
C LYS A 171 1.85 10.12 7.45
N ARG A 172 2.47 11.18 7.97
CA ARG A 172 1.76 12.42 8.32
C ARG A 172 1.02 13.03 7.14
N THR A 173 1.61 12.97 5.95
CA THR A 173 0.99 13.46 4.72
C THR A 173 -0.32 12.74 4.40
N PHE A 174 -0.39 11.41 4.60
CA PHE A 174 -1.55 10.60 4.18
C PHE A 174 -2.52 10.21 5.31
N GLU A 175 -2.08 10.22 6.58
CA GLU A 175 -2.91 9.90 7.74
C GLU A 175 -4.14 10.81 7.86
N ARG A 176 -4.02 12.09 7.44
CA ARG A 176 -5.14 13.04 7.43
C ARG A 176 -6.29 12.59 6.52
N TYR A 177 -6.00 11.84 5.46
CA TYR A 177 -7.00 11.31 4.53
C TYR A 177 -7.51 9.93 4.95
N ALA A 178 -6.69 9.16 5.66
CA ALA A 178 -7.01 7.80 6.12
C ALA A 178 -8.01 7.75 7.28
N SER A 179 -8.08 8.83 8.09
CA SER A 179 -8.94 8.91 9.26
C SER A 179 -10.41 8.63 8.91
N PRO A 180 -11.11 7.72 9.62
CA PRO A 180 -12.51 7.41 9.38
C PRO A 180 -13.47 8.48 9.93
N SER A 181 -12.97 9.53 10.58
CA SER A 181 -13.82 10.56 11.19
C SER A 181 -14.51 11.45 10.16
N ASP A 182 -15.70 11.96 10.52
CA ASP A 182 -16.45 12.95 9.73
C ASP A 182 -15.62 14.23 9.48
N GLY A 183 -14.79 14.61 10.44
CA GLY A 183 -13.87 15.76 10.31
C GLY A 183 -12.81 15.60 9.21
N ALA A 184 -12.60 14.38 8.71
CA ALA A 184 -11.66 14.10 7.63
C ALA A 184 -12.33 14.07 6.23
N VAL A 185 -13.66 14.18 6.13
CA VAL A 185 -14.39 14.17 4.84
C VAL A 185 -13.89 15.30 3.94
N GLY A 186 -13.83 16.54 4.44
CA GLY A 186 -13.34 17.68 3.65
C GLY A 186 -11.90 17.51 3.17
N ALA A 187 -11.03 16.91 3.99
CA ALA A 187 -9.66 16.60 3.59
C ALA A 187 -9.63 15.53 2.48
N ARG A 188 -10.51 14.52 2.54
CA ARG A 188 -10.62 13.50 1.48
C ARG A 188 -11.15 14.08 0.19
N ASP A 189 -12.10 14.99 0.25
CA ASP A 189 -12.64 15.68 -0.95
C ASP A 189 -11.57 16.51 -1.63
N GLU A 190 -10.83 17.30 -0.84
CA GLU A 190 -9.67 18.05 -1.31
C GLU A 190 -8.60 17.14 -1.92
N GLY A 191 -8.26 16.04 -1.23
CA GLY A 191 -7.27 15.06 -1.70
C GLY A 191 -7.70 14.37 -2.99
N TRP A 192 -8.98 13.98 -3.08
CA TRP A 192 -9.56 13.37 -4.27
C TRP A 192 -9.51 14.33 -5.47
N SER A 193 -9.93 15.59 -5.30
CA SER A 193 -9.89 16.58 -6.38
C SER A 193 -8.48 16.87 -6.88
N ARG A 194 -7.45 16.74 -6.02
CA ARG A 194 -6.05 16.84 -6.44
C ARG A 194 -5.55 15.57 -7.13
N ALA A 195 -6.01 14.41 -6.69
CA ALA A 195 -5.65 13.12 -7.28
C ALA A 195 -6.32 12.87 -8.64
N ASP A 196 -7.53 13.39 -8.87
CA ASP A 196 -8.34 13.25 -10.09
C ASP A 196 -8.41 14.60 -10.87
N PRO A 197 -7.30 15.10 -11.43
CA PRO A 197 -7.29 16.39 -12.12
C PRO A 197 -8.06 16.37 -13.44
N ASN A 198 -8.27 15.21 -14.06
CA ASN A 198 -9.06 15.08 -15.29
C ASN A 198 -10.57 14.92 -15.02
N GLY A 199 -10.97 14.68 -13.76
CA GLY A 199 -12.36 14.59 -13.33
C GLY A 199 -13.11 13.40 -13.91
N ASN A 200 -12.41 12.30 -14.20
CA ASN A 200 -13.04 11.11 -14.80
C ASN A 200 -13.74 10.21 -13.76
N GLY A 201 -13.55 10.49 -12.46
CA GLY A 201 -14.16 9.76 -11.35
C GLY A 201 -13.41 8.50 -10.90
N HIS A 202 -12.18 8.28 -11.37
CA HIS A 202 -11.34 7.14 -11.00
C HIS A 202 -9.84 7.47 -11.10
N LEU A 203 -9.01 6.84 -10.25
CA LEU A 203 -7.57 7.08 -10.21
C LEU A 203 -6.80 5.91 -10.79
N SER A 204 -6.01 6.17 -11.82
CA SER A 204 -4.98 5.27 -12.35
C SER A 204 -3.74 5.27 -11.45
N LEU A 205 -2.86 4.28 -11.63
CA LEU A 205 -1.58 4.27 -10.92
C LEU A 205 -0.74 5.53 -11.19
N ALA A 206 -0.80 6.08 -12.41
CA ALA A 206 -0.06 7.29 -12.77
C ALA A 206 -0.60 8.54 -12.05
N GLU A 207 -1.93 8.66 -11.91
CA GLU A 207 -2.56 9.75 -11.15
C GLU A 207 -2.24 9.66 -9.66
N VAL A 208 -2.31 8.46 -9.08
CA VAL A 208 -1.89 8.24 -7.68
C VAL A 208 -0.39 8.54 -7.51
N ASP A 209 0.46 8.11 -8.44
CA ASP A 209 1.90 8.36 -8.39
C ASP A 209 2.24 9.85 -8.43
N GLY A 210 1.59 10.62 -9.31
CA GLY A 210 1.74 12.06 -9.39
C GLY A 210 1.21 12.77 -8.14
N TRP A 211 0.02 12.39 -7.68
CA TRP A 211 -0.58 12.96 -6.47
C TRP A 211 0.27 12.72 -5.22
N VAL A 212 0.78 11.50 -5.02
CA VAL A 212 1.66 11.19 -3.89
C VAL A 212 2.93 12.06 -3.95
N LYS A 213 3.50 12.25 -5.14
CA LYS A 213 4.64 13.15 -5.33
C LYS A 213 4.31 14.58 -4.90
N ASP A 214 3.23 15.13 -5.43
CA ASP A 214 2.82 16.52 -5.18
C ASP A 214 2.52 16.77 -3.69
N GLU A 215 1.82 15.85 -3.03
CA GLU A 215 1.55 15.95 -1.59
C GLU A 215 2.83 15.94 -0.74
N LEU A 216 3.81 15.10 -1.10
CA LEU A 216 5.10 15.04 -0.41
C LEU A 216 5.95 16.29 -0.67
N GLN A 217 5.97 16.80 -1.90
CA GLN A 217 6.66 18.05 -2.23
C GLN A 217 6.02 19.26 -1.53
N ASN A 218 4.70 19.30 -1.45
CA ASN A 218 3.99 20.32 -0.67
C ASN A 218 4.31 20.24 0.83
N ALA A 219 4.48 19.05 1.38
CA ALA A 219 4.75 18.84 2.80
C ALA A 219 6.22 19.07 3.19
N ARG A 220 7.17 18.80 2.30
CA ARG A 220 8.62 18.71 2.61
C ARG A 220 9.53 19.55 1.71
N GLY A 221 8.97 20.20 0.69
CA GLY A 221 9.72 20.89 -0.36
C GLY A 221 10.11 19.94 -1.50
N ASP A 222 10.48 20.51 -2.65
CA ASP A 222 10.65 19.78 -3.91
C ASP A 222 11.67 18.64 -3.83
N ASP A 223 12.86 18.90 -3.28
CA ASP A 223 13.98 17.95 -3.23
C ASP A 223 13.74 16.81 -2.23
N ASP A 224 13.33 17.14 -0.99
CA ASP A 224 13.07 16.15 0.06
C ASP A 224 11.81 15.34 -0.26
N GLY A 225 10.76 16.00 -0.72
CA GLY A 225 9.52 15.36 -1.16
C GLY A 225 9.72 14.38 -2.31
N GLU A 226 10.53 14.75 -3.32
CA GLU A 226 10.89 13.84 -4.42
C GLU A 226 11.72 12.65 -3.93
N THR A 227 12.63 12.88 -2.98
CA THR A 227 13.45 11.82 -2.37
C THR A 227 12.58 10.81 -1.63
N ILE A 228 11.66 11.27 -0.78
CA ILE A 228 10.71 10.43 -0.04
C ILE A 228 9.79 9.67 -1.01
N TRP A 229 9.23 10.36 -2.02
CA TRP A 229 8.38 9.74 -3.05
C TRP A 229 9.10 8.58 -3.75
N ARG A 230 10.33 8.79 -4.22
CA ARG A 230 11.15 7.76 -4.85
C ARG A 230 11.48 6.60 -3.92
N ALA A 231 11.77 6.90 -2.65
CA ALA A 231 12.10 5.89 -1.64
C ALA A 231 10.92 4.92 -1.43
N PHE A 232 9.71 5.46 -1.23
CA PHE A 232 8.51 4.69 -0.87
C PHE A 232 7.70 4.17 -2.06
N ARG A 233 8.11 4.42 -3.32
CA ARG A 233 7.41 3.92 -4.53
C ARG A 233 6.99 2.46 -4.52
N PRO A 234 7.85 1.52 -4.08
CA PRO A 234 7.44 0.12 -3.97
C PRO A 234 6.27 -0.14 -3.01
N SER A 235 6.17 0.61 -1.90
CA SER A 235 5.10 0.40 -0.91
C SER A 235 3.75 0.91 -1.41
N TYR A 236 3.70 2.08 -2.05
CA TYR A 236 2.42 2.61 -2.50
C TYR A 236 1.90 1.97 -3.79
N ILE A 237 2.76 1.39 -4.65
CA ILE A 237 2.28 0.53 -5.75
C ILE A 237 1.52 -0.68 -5.19
N ARG A 238 1.98 -1.24 -4.06
CA ARG A 238 1.24 -2.30 -3.36
C ARG A 238 -0.07 -1.76 -2.80
N ALA A 239 -0.04 -0.61 -2.12
CA ALA A 239 -1.25 0.05 -1.60
C ALA A 239 -2.32 0.27 -2.68
N PHE A 240 -1.91 0.70 -3.88
CA PHE A 240 -2.79 0.89 -5.03
C PHE A 240 -3.44 -0.42 -5.50
N ASN A 241 -2.62 -1.46 -5.67
CA ASN A 241 -3.13 -2.77 -6.12
C ASN A 241 -4.11 -3.38 -5.13
N ASP A 242 -3.92 -3.14 -3.84
CA ASP A 242 -4.83 -3.62 -2.81
C ASP A 242 -6.10 -2.76 -2.71
N ALA A 243 -5.99 -1.44 -2.91
CA ALA A 243 -7.13 -0.54 -2.87
C ALA A 243 -8.12 -0.78 -4.01
N LYS A 244 -7.62 -0.96 -5.24
CA LYS A 244 -8.45 -1.09 -6.45
C LYS A 244 -9.27 -2.39 -6.49
N ASP A 245 -8.91 -3.37 -5.67
CA ASP A 245 -9.51 -4.70 -5.61
C ASP A 245 -10.54 -4.82 -4.45
N VAL A 246 -10.74 -3.77 -3.63
CA VAL A 246 -11.61 -3.88 -2.44
C VAL A 246 -13.09 -4.00 -2.80
N MET A 247 -13.60 -3.21 -3.76
CA MET A 247 -15.02 -3.20 -4.09
C MET A 247 -15.34 -4.07 -5.31
N ALA A 248 -16.16 -5.11 -5.12
CA ALA A 248 -16.65 -5.97 -6.20
C ALA A 248 -17.74 -5.29 -7.05
N ASN A 249 -17.77 -5.60 -8.36
CA ASN A 249 -18.78 -5.13 -9.34
C ASN A 249 -18.84 -3.61 -9.51
N LYS A 250 -17.84 -3.06 -10.19
CA LYS A 250 -17.78 -1.65 -10.62
C LYS A 250 -18.86 -1.40 -11.70
N PRO A 251 -19.91 -0.60 -11.45
CA PRO A 251 -20.85 -0.21 -12.52
C PRO A 251 -20.10 0.62 -13.57
N VAL A 252 -20.21 0.22 -14.83
CA VAL A 252 -19.54 0.91 -15.95
C VAL A 252 -20.37 2.13 -16.36
N GLY A 253 -19.89 3.32 -16.00
CA GLY A 253 -20.31 4.59 -16.57
C GLY A 253 -21.56 5.23 -15.96
N GLY A 254 -21.42 6.53 -15.63
CA GLY A 254 -22.55 7.41 -15.36
C GLY A 254 -22.13 8.62 -14.55
N GLY A 255 -21.96 9.77 -15.20
CA GLY A 255 -21.81 11.09 -14.58
C GLY A 255 -23.07 11.55 -13.83
N GLY A 256 -23.58 10.72 -12.92
CA GLY A 256 -24.65 11.06 -12.00
C GLY A 256 -24.19 10.66 -10.62
N GLY A 257 -24.24 11.60 -9.67
CA GLY A 257 -23.88 11.40 -8.28
C GLY A 257 -24.61 10.22 -7.64
N ALA A 258 -24.05 9.03 -7.80
CA ALA A 258 -24.31 7.93 -6.90
C ALA A 258 -23.48 8.24 -5.66
N GLU A 259 -24.17 8.75 -4.63
CA GLU A 259 -23.72 8.74 -3.25
C GLU A 259 -23.38 7.29 -2.84
N TYR A 260 -22.23 6.78 -3.24
CA TYR A 260 -21.50 5.80 -2.42
C TYR A 260 -20.82 6.61 -1.32
N ASP A 261 -21.70 7.15 -0.48
CA ASP A 261 -21.39 7.96 0.67
C ASP A 261 -20.52 7.15 1.63
N ASP A 262 -19.71 7.86 2.40
CA ASP A 262 -18.60 7.45 3.27
C ASP A 262 -18.98 6.45 4.40
N TYR A 263 -20.05 5.67 4.28
CA TYR A 263 -20.53 4.79 5.34
C TYR A 263 -19.95 3.37 5.30
N VAL A 264 -19.49 2.99 6.48
CA VAL A 264 -19.52 1.64 7.05
C VAL A 264 -20.79 0.90 6.58
N GLN A 265 -20.64 -0.16 5.80
CA GLN A 265 -21.79 -0.92 5.31
C GLN A 265 -22.53 -1.55 6.51
N ARG A 266 -23.85 -1.75 6.43
CA ARG A 266 -24.68 -2.25 7.56
C ARG A 266 -24.14 -3.50 8.31
N PRO A 267 -23.44 -4.46 7.68
CA PRO A 267 -22.75 -5.54 8.39
C PRO A 267 -21.54 -5.07 9.22
N GLU A 268 -20.90 -3.98 8.82
CA GLU A 268 -19.72 -3.37 9.45
C GLU A 268 -20.08 -2.51 10.70
N PHE A 269 -21.34 -2.10 10.88
CA PHE A 269 -21.77 -1.27 12.03
C PHE A 269 -21.65 -2.01 13.38
N ARG A 270 -21.69 -3.34 13.41
CA ARG A 270 -21.55 -4.11 14.66
C ARG A 270 -20.11 -4.23 15.16
N LEU A 271 -19.11 -3.99 14.30
CA LEU A 271 -17.69 -4.16 14.63
C LEU A 271 -17.03 -2.85 15.11
N LEU A 272 -17.73 -1.71 15.05
CA LEU A 272 -17.25 -0.40 15.47
C LEU A 272 -17.75 0.06 16.85
N CYS A 273 -18.57 -0.76 17.52
CA CYS A 273 -19.06 -0.50 18.88
C CYS A 273 -18.57 -1.54 19.90
N ALA A 274 -17.52 -2.30 19.58
CA ALA A 274 -16.87 -3.27 20.47
C ALA A 274 -15.44 -2.85 20.77
#